data_AF-A0A256FVD2-F1
#
_entry.id   AF-A0A256FVD2-F1
#
_cell.length_a   1.000
_cell.length_b   1.000
_cell.length_c   1.000
_cell.angle_alpha   90.00
_cell.angle_beta   90.00
_cell.angle_gamma   90.00
#
_symmetry.space_group_name_H-M   'P 1'
#
loop_
_entity.id
_entity.type
_entity.pdbx_description
1 polymer ?
#
loop_
_entity_poly.entity_id
_entity_poly.type
_entity_poly.pdbx_seq_one_letter_code
_entity_poly.pdbx_strand_id
1 'polypeptide(L)' 'MPPAYVKPYVKRQKNDAADAEAICEAVMRPTMRFVPIKSVEQQSAAMLHRSRALLVKQRTMLMHSIR' A
#
# COMPACT_ATOMS: atom_id res chain seq x y z
N MET A 1 5.57 -3.47 -8.31
CA MET A 1 6.04 -4.82 -7.93
C MET A 1 5.25 -5.28 -6.71
N PRO A 2 4.70 -6.51 -6.69
CA PRO A 2 3.98 -7.02 -5.51
C PRO A 2 4.87 -7.06 -4.26
N PRO A 3 4.42 -6.58 -3.09
CA PRO A 3 5.23 -6.59 -1.86
C PRO A 3 5.73 -7.98 -1.45
N ALA A 4 4.94 -9.02 -1.73
CA ALA A 4 5.33 -10.41 -1.47
C ALA A 4 6.60 -10.83 -2.22
N TYR A 5 6.90 -10.21 -3.37
CA TYR A 5 8.08 -10.52 -4.17
C TYR A 5 9.32 -9.78 -3.69
N VAL A 6 9.15 -8.71 -2.91
CA VAL A 6 10.25 -7.96 -2.27
C VAL A 6 10.65 -8.59 -0.95
N LYS A 7 9.68 -9.15 -0.22
CA LYS A 7 9.86 -9.71 1.13
C LYS A 7 11.09 -10.63 1.29
N PRO A 8 11.42 -11.52 0.34
CA PRO A 8 12.62 -12.38 0.46
C PRO A 8 13.95 -11.63 0.47
N TYR A 9 14.00 -10.40 -0.04
CA TYR A 9 15.20 -9.57 -0.15
C TYR A 9 15.37 -8.60 1.02
N VAL A 10 14.37 -8.51 1.92
CA VAL A 10 14.43 -7.62 3.09
C VAL A 10 15.33 -8.22 4.15
N LYS A 11 16.43 -7.52 4.45
CA LYS A 11 17.38 -7.89 5.51
C LYS A 11 16.72 -7.74 6.90
N ARG A 12 17.28 -8.40 7.92
CA ARG A 12 16.82 -8.25 9.33
C ARG A 12 16.95 -6.80 9.78
N GLN A 13 16.23 -6.43 10.84
CA GLN A 13 16.09 -5.06 11.35
C GLN A 13 15.45 -4.12 10.32
N LYS A 14 14.12 -4.19 10.24
CA LYS A 14 13.34 -3.40 9.28
C LYS A 14 13.58 -1.90 9.50
N ASN A 15 14.12 -1.25 8.49
CA ASN A 15 14.23 0.20 8.38
C ASN A 15 14.08 0.60 6.91
N ASP A 16 13.86 1.89 6.65
CA ASP A 16 13.58 2.36 5.28
C ASP A 16 14.76 2.14 4.33
N ALA A 17 16.00 2.17 4.83
CA ALA A 17 17.19 1.90 4.03
C ALA A 17 17.25 0.43 3.57
N ALA A 18 16.97 -0.51 4.47
CA ALA A 18 16.91 -1.94 4.17
C ALA A 18 15.74 -2.28 3.21
N ASP A 19 14.60 -1.60 3.36
CA ASP A 19 13.46 -1.75 2.44
C ASP A 19 13.82 -1.23 1.04
N ALA A 20 14.52 -0.09 0.94
CA ALA A 20 14.98 0.45 -0.34
C ALA A 20 16.00 -0.46 -1.03
N GLU A 21 16.98 -0.99 -0.31
CA GLU A 21 17.94 -1.98 -0.83
C GLU A 21 17.24 -3.22 -1.38
N ALA A 22 16.28 -3.76 -0.62
CA ALA A 22 15.50 -4.94 -1.02
C ALA A 22 14.69 -4.70 -2.28
N ILE A 23 14.10 -3.51 -2.44
CA ILE A 23 13.38 -3.12 -3.66
C ILE A 23 14.35 -3.08 -4.84
N CYS A 24 15.50 -2.43 -4.70
CA CYS A 24 16.51 -2.35 -5.77
C CYS A 24 16.98 -3.74 -6.21
N GLU A 25 17.26 -4.63 -5.27
CA GLU A 25 17.68 -6.00 -5.57
C GLU A 25 16.58 -6.80 -6.27
N ALA A 26 15.34 -6.69 -5.78
CA ALA A 26 14.20 -7.39 -6.37
C ALA A 26 13.93 -6.92 -7.81
N VAL A 27 14.02 -5.61 -8.07
CA VAL A 27 13.80 -5.01 -9.40
C VAL A 27 14.76 -5.56 -10.45
N MET A 28 16.00 -5.92 -10.06
CA MET A 28 17.01 -6.45 -10.99
C MET A 28 16.77 -7.90 -11.42
N ARG A 29 15.80 -8.62 -10.82
CA ARG A 29 15.56 -10.02 -11.14
C ARG A 29 14.89 -10.16 -12.52
N PRO A 30 15.38 -11.03 -13.42
CA PRO A 30 14.86 -11.14 -14.79
C PRO A 30 13.41 -11.66 -14.85
N THR A 31 12.97 -12.39 -13.82
CA THR A 31 11.61 -12.92 -13.69
C THR A 31 10.66 -11.98 -12.93
N MET A 32 11.09 -10.75 -12.61
CA MET A 32 10.30 -9.83 -11.81
C MET A 32 9.05 -9.37 -12.54
N ARG A 33 7.92 -9.34 -11.81
CA ARG A 33 6.64 -8.86 -12.32
C ARG A 33 6.29 -7.51 -11.71
N PHE A 34 6.03 -6.53 -12.57
CA PHE A 34 5.61 -5.20 -12.16
C PHE A 34 4.08 -5.11 -12.13
N VAL A 35 3.58 -4.23 -11.26
CA VAL A 35 2.16 -3.91 -11.19
C VAL A 35 1.98 -2.69 -12.09
N PRO A 36 0.94 -2.63 -12.95
CA PRO A 36 0.71 -1.47 -13.79
C PRO A 36 0.47 -0.22 -12.94
N ILE A 37 0.83 0.93 -13.49
CA ILE A 37 0.47 2.23 -12.91
C ILE A 37 -1.05 2.36 -13.02
N LYS A 38 -1.68 2.85 -11.95
CA LYS A 38 -3.13 3.07 -11.92
C LYS A 38 -3.52 4.15 -12.92
N SER A 39 -4.62 3.94 -13.63
CA SER A 39 -5.23 5.02 -14.40
C SER A 39 -5.82 6.10 -13.50
N VAL A 40 -6.06 7.29 -14.05
CA VAL A 40 -6.69 8.40 -13.32
C VAL A 40 -8.07 8.00 -12.81
N GLU A 41 -8.83 7.25 -13.60
CA GLU A 41 -10.16 6.75 -13.28
C GLU A 41 -10.11 5.71 -12.14
N GLN A 42 -9.13 4.81 -12.17
CA GLN A 42 -8.93 3.83 -11.10
C GLN A 42 -8.53 4.52 -9.79
N GLN A 43 -7.68 5.54 -9.87
CA GLN A 43 -7.28 6.32 -8.70
C GLN A 43 -8.45 7.13 -8.13
N SER A 44 -9.26 7.77 -8.97
CA SER A 44 -10.43 8.56 -8.54
C SER A 44 -11.49 7.67 -7.89
N ALA A 45 -11.81 6.51 -8.46
CA ALA A 45 -12.71 5.54 -7.86
C ALA A 45 -12.21 5.06 -6.49
N ALA A 46 -10.91 4.77 -6.36
CA ALA A 46 -10.31 4.41 -5.09
C ALA A 46 -10.40 5.53 -4.03
N MET A 47 -10.29 6.80 -4.44
CA MET A 47 -10.47 7.94 -3.53
C MET A 47 -11.92 8.02 -3.02
N LEU A 48 -12.91 7.88 -3.90
CA LEU A 48 -14.33 7.89 -3.51
C LEU A 48 -14.63 6.82 -2.44
N HIS A 49 -14.14 5.59 -2.64
CA HIS A 49 -14.31 4.52 -1.66
C HIS A 49 -13.67 4.83 -0.30
N ARG A 50 -12.45 5.40 -0.29
CA ARG A 50 -11.76 5.79 0.95
C ARG A 50 -12.49 6.90 1.69
N SER A 51 -12.94 7.94 0.97
CA SER A 51 -13.70 9.05 1.56
C SER A 51 -14.99 8.55 2.21
N ARG A 52 -15.73 7.66 1.52
CA ARG A 52 -16.92 7.04 2.10
C ARG A 52 -16.60 6.24 3.36
N ALA A 53 -15.56 5.41 3.33
CA ALA A 53 -15.16 4.61 4.48
C ALA A 53 -14.77 5.47 5.69
N LEU A 54 -14.07 6.58 5.46
CA LEU A 54 -13.71 7.55 6.50
C LEU A 54 -14.96 8.16 7.14
N LEU A 55 -15.90 8.66 6.32
CA LEU A 55 -17.13 9.28 6.82
C LEU A 55 -18.00 8.30 7.61
N VAL A 56 -18.10 7.04 7.16
CA VAL A 56 -18.80 5.98 7.90
C VAL A 56 -18.15 5.76 9.26
N LYS A 57 -16.82 5.64 9.31
CA LYS A 57 -16.07 5.48 10.57
C LYS A 57 -16.30 6.68 11.51
N GLN A 58 -16.23 7.90 10.99
CA GLN A 58 -16.46 9.12 11.77
C GLN A 58 -17.88 9.20 12.33
N ARG A 59 -18.89 8.86 11.53
CA ARG A 59 -20.29 8.78 11.98
C ARG A 59 -20.43 7.78 13.14
N THR A 60 -19.85 6.59 13.02
CA THR A 60 -19.89 5.58 14.09
C THR A 60 -19.21 6.07 15.36
N MET A 61 -18.01 6.67 15.25
CA MET A 61 -17.32 7.25 16.41
C MET A 61 -18.14 8.34 17.10
N LEU A 62 -18.79 9.21 16.32
CA LEU A 62 -19.65 10.27 16.87
C LEU A 62 -20.83 9.67 17.64
N MET A 63 -21.51 8.67 17.08
CA MET A 63 -22.61 7.99 17.79
C MET A 63 -22.13 7.31 19.07
N HIS A 64 -20.95 6.68 19.05
CA HIS A 64 -20.37 6.06 20.24
C HIS A 64 -19.96 7.08 21.30
N SER A 65 -19.55 8.30 20.92
CA SER A 65 -19.11 9.32 21.88
C SER A 65 -20.22 9.91 22.75
N ILE A 66 -21.49 9.71 22.37
CA ILE A 66 -22.67 10.22 23.06
C ILE A 66 -23.33 9.12 23.93
N ARG A 67 -22.85 7.87 23.84
CA ARG A 67 -23.37 6.72 24.58
C ARG A 67 -22.47 6.39 25.77
#